data_AF-A0AAJ2MEF0-F1
#
_entry.id   AF-A0AAJ2MEF0-F1
#
_cell.length_a   1.000
_cell.length_b   1.000
_cell.length_c   1.000
_cell.angle_alpha   90.00
_cell.angle_beta   90.00
_cell.angle_gamma   90.00
#
_symmetry.space_group_name_H-M   'P 1'
#
loop_
_entity.id
_entity.type
_entity.pdbx_description
1 polymer ?
#
loop_
_entity_poly.entity_id
_entity_poly.type
_entity_poly.pdbx_seq_one_letter_code
_entity_poly.pdbx_strand_id
1 'polypeptide(L)'
;MTVPHDPRPATTPGFEREDVDLYVEAFSARWESPNTRAAYRQDLTTWLLWCDLHDKHPISDASRPVIEIWMRRLRDERRNSSSTINHRVGTLSRFFELAVDDDLVHKNPCRLESRPRAIPDTNHRTH
;
A
#
# COMPACT_ATOMS: atom_id res chain seq x y z
N MET A 1 12.48 8.53 46.13
CA MET A 1 11.97 7.33 45.43
C MET A 1 11.32 7.82 44.14
N THR A 2 12.08 7.83 43.04
CA THR A 2 11.57 8.22 41.72
C THR A 2 11.09 6.97 41.02
N VAL A 3 9.79 6.91 40.73
CA VAL A 3 9.18 5.85 39.93
C VAL A 3 9.53 6.15 38.47
N PRO A 4 10.21 5.27 37.72
CA PRO A 4 10.33 5.43 36.29
C PRO A 4 8.97 5.15 35.65
N HIS A 5 8.29 6.21 35.21
CA HIS A 5 7.17 6.12 34.29
C HIS A 5 7.74 5.64 32.94
N ASP A 6 7.66 4.34 32.69
CA ASP A 6 7.77 3.74 31.38
C ASP A 6 6.50 4.10 30.60
N PRO A 7 6.51 4.98 29.59
CA PRO A 7 5.41 5.06 28.65
C PRO A 7 5.55 3.90 27.68
N ARG A 8 5.27 2.67 28.14
CA ARG A 8 4.94 1.62 27.18
C ARG A 8 3.60 2.00 26.58
N PRO A 9 3.48 2.34 25.29
CA PRO A 9 2.17 2.45 24.69
C PRO A 9 1.52 1.09 24.87
N ALA A 10 0.34 1.07 25.49
CA ALA A 10 -0.47 -0.12 25.60
C ALA A 10 -0.74 -0.61 24.17
N THR A 11 0.01 -1.62 23.74
CA THR A 11 -0.22 -2.34 22.50
C THR A 11 -1.57 -3.02 22.67
N THR A 12 -2.59 -2.35 22.17
CA THR A 12 -3.88 -2.98 21.90
C THR A 12 -3.54 -4.18 21.00
N PRO A 13 -4.09 -5.39 21.23
CA PRO A 13 -3.85 -6.52 20.35
C PRO A 13 -4.53 -6.24 19.00
N GLY A 14 -3.87 -5.44 18.17
CA GLY A 14 -4.39 -4.87 16.95
C GLY A 14 -3.31 -4.95 15.90
N PHE A 15 -3.38 -6.00 15.08
CA PHE A 15 -2.70 -6.14 13.79
C PHE A 15 -1.37 -5.37 13.65
N GLU A 16 -0.29 -5.93 14.19
CA GLU A 16 1.03 -5.30 14.23
C GLU A 16 1.76 -5.39 12.89
N ARG A 17 2.94 -4.77 12.79
CA ARG A 17 3.75 -4.79 11.56
C ARG A 17 4.12 -6.20 11.09
N GLU A 18 4.41 -7.11 12.01
CA GLU A 18 4.69 -8.51 11.70
C GLU A 18 3.48 -9.23 11.11
N ASP A 19 2.27 -8.94 11.59
CA ASP A 19 1.03 -9.46 11.01
C ASP A 19 0.84 -8.93 9.58
N VAL A 20 1.18 -7.67 9.33
CA VAL A 20 1.14 -7.07 7.99
C VAL A 20 2.12 -7.75 7.03
N ASP A 21 3.36 -8.04 7.45
CA ASP A 21 4.33 -8.72 6.59
C ASP A 21 3.85 -10.13 6.25
N LEU A 22 3.40 -10.89 7.25
CA LEU A 22 2.80 -12.21 7.06
C LEU A 22 1.61 -12.16 6.09
N TYR A 23 0.76 -11.13 6.21
CA TYR A 23 -0.38 -10.93 5.33
C TYR A 23 0.04 -10.61 3.89
N VAL A 24 1.11 -9.83 3.70
CA VAL A 24 1.72 -9.59 2.38
C VAL A 24 2.30 -10.87 1.79
N GLU A 25 2.91 -11.73 2.60
CA GLU A 25 3.44 -13.02 2.16
C GLU A 25 2.30 -13.98 1.74
N ALA A 26 1.26 -14.10 2.57
CA ALA A 26 0.08 -14.90 2.28
C ALA A 26 -0.64 -14.41 1.02
N PHE A 27 -0.81 -13.10 0.88
CA PHE A 27 -1.33 -12.46 -0.33
C PHE A 27 -0.47 -12.79 -1.54
N SER A 28 0.84 -12.70 -1.42
CA SER A 28 1.78 -12.99 -2.52
C SER A 28 1.79 -14.48 -2.91
N ALA A 29 1.57 -15.39 -1.96
CA ALA A 29 1.54 -16.83 -2.18
C ALA A 29 0.39 -17.30 -3.08
N ARG A 30 -0.67 -16.49 -3.26
CA ARG A 30 -1.83 -16.86 -4.11
C ARG A 30 -1.56 -16.83 -5.62
N TRP A 31 -0.40 -16.32 -6.06
CA TRP A 31 -0.03 -16.31 -7.47
C TRP A 31 1.07 -17.32 -7.78
N GLU A 32 0.82 -18.14 -8.78
CA GLU A 32 1.74 -19.19 -9.25
C GLU A 32 2.95 -18.59 -10.00
N SER A 33 2.76 -17.45 -10.66
CA SER A 33 3.81 -16.78 -11.44
C SER A 33 4.85 -16.10 -10.52
N PRO A 34 6.13 -16.54 -10.52
CA PRO A 34 7.15 -15.99 -9.63
C PRO A 34 7.47 -14.52 -9.93
N ASN A 35 7.38 -14.11 -11.19
CA ASN A 35 7.62 -12.72 -11.61
C ASN A 35 6.50 -11.78 -11.11
N THR A 36 5.24 -12.18 -11.29
CA THR A 36 4.06 -11.46 -10.80
C THR A 36 4.06 -11.35 -9.27
N ARG A 37 4.43 -12.44 -8.58
CA ARG A 37 4.59 -12.46 -7.13
C ARG A 37 5.65 -11.47 -6.64
N ALA A 38 6.83 -11.46 -7.28
CA ALA A 38 7.91 -10.55 -6.92
C ALA A 38 7.50 -9.08 -7.16
N ALA A 39 6.82 -8.80 -8.27
CA ALA A 39 6.32 -7.46 -8.58
C ALA A 39 5.31 -6.97 -7.53
N TYR A 40 4.32 -7.80 -7.18
CA TYR A 40 3.33 -7.44 -6.15
C TYR A 40 3.95 -7.28 -4.78
N ARG A 41 4.87 -8.16 -4.39
CA ARG A 41 5.61 -8.01 -3.12
C ARG A 41 6.35 -6.68 -3.09
N GLN A 42 7.09 -6.34 -4.15
CA GLN A 42 7.83 -5.09 -4.22
C GLN A 42 6.92 -3.85 -4.18
N ASP A 43 5.77 -3.91 -4.85
CA ASP A 43 4.77 -2.84 -4.82
C ASP A 43 4.24 -2.63 -3.39
N LEU A 44 3.90 -3.71 -2.67
CA LEU A 44 3.42 -3.67 -1.28
C LEU A 44 4.52 -3.23 -0.31
N THR A 45 5.76 -3.73 -0.45
CA THR A 45 6.90 -3.27 0.35
C THR A 45 7.15 -1.77 0.18
N THR A 46 6.95 -1.23 -1.03
CA THR A 46 7.08 0.23 -1.26
C THR A 46 6.02 1.02 -0.48
N TRP A 47 4.80 0.49 -0.36
CA TRP A 47 3.76 1.08 0.48
C TRP A 47 4.10 1.00 1.97
N LEU A 48 4.51 -0.18 2.45
CA LEU A 48 4.90 -0.37 3.86
C LEU A 48 6.04 0.56 4.28
N LEU A 49 7.06 0.73 3.43
CA LEU A 49 8.16 1.66 3.68
C LEU A 49 7.67 3.10 3.75
N TRP A 50 6.73 3.49 2.89
CA TRP A 50 6.17 4.84 2.94
C TRP A 50 5.36 5.06 4.22
N CYS A 51 4.56 4.08 4.64
CA CYS A 51 3.83 4.13 5.90
C CYS A 51 4.77 4.28 7.11
N ASP A 52 5.86 3.51 7.14
CA ASP A 52 6.91 3.58 8.16
C ASP A 52 7.56 4.97 8.23
N LEU A 53 7.93 5.54 7.08
CA LEU A 53 8.53 6.88 7.00
C LEU A 53 7.58 8.01 7.44
N HIS A 54 6.27 7.77 7.42
CA HIS A 54 5.24 8.76 7.74
C HIS A 54 4.54 8.50 9.08
N ASP A 55 5.02 7.53 9.87
CA ASP A 55 4.42 7.10 11.15
C ASP A 55 2.93 6.75 11.00
N LYS A 56 2.60 6.01 9.94
CA LYS A 56 1.23 5.61 9.61
C LYS A 56 1.06 4.11 9.65
N HIS A 57 -0.07 3.65 10.18
CA HIS A 57 -0.42 2.25 10.10
C HIS A 57 -0.81 1.88 8.65
N PRO A 58 -0.19 0.86 8.02
CA PRO A 58 -0.36 0.56 6.59
C PRO A 58 -1.76 0.06 6.22
N ILE A 59 -2.54 -0.40 7.20
CA ILE A 59 -3.90 -0.93 7.01
C ILE A 59 -4.94 0.00 7.67
N SER A 60 -4.81 0.23 8.98
CA SER A 60 -5.77 1.03 9.76
C SER A 60 -5.79 2.52 9.40
N ASP A 61 -4.64 3.12 9.07
CA ASP A 61 -4.54 4.54 8.70
C ASP A 61 -4.73 4.76 7.19
N ALA A 62 -4.94 3.68 6.42
CA ALA A 62 -5.09 3.74 4.99
C ALA A 62 -6.41 4.43 4.61
N SER A 63 -6.30 5.68 4.19
CA SER A 63 -7.41 6.50 3.72
C SER A 63 -7.11 7.04 2.32
N ARG A 64 -8.14 7.38 1.56
CA ARG A 64 -8.01 8.04 0.25
C ARG A 64 -6.92 9.14 0.19
N PRO A 65 -6.95 10.19 1.03
CA PRO A 65 -5.93 11.23 0.99
C PRO A 65 -4.51 10.69 1.22
N VAL A 66 -4.35 9.63 2.00
CA VAL A 66 -3.06 8.97 2.25
C VAL A 66 -2.56 8.30 0.96
N ILE A 67 -3.45 7.62 0.23
CA ILE A 67 -3.10 6.99 -1.05
C ILE A 67 -2.86 8.05 -2.14
N GLU A 68 -3.62 9.15 -2.18
CA GLU A 68 -3.37 10.27 -3.08
C GLU A 68 -2.00 10.93 -2.84
N ILE A 69 -1.62 11.13 -1.59
CA ILE A 69 -0.28 11.63 -1.22
C ILE A 69 0.80 10.65 -1.69
N TRP A 70 0.61 9.35 -1.45
CA TRP A 70 1.54 8.32 -1.91
C TRP A 70 1.68 8.28 -3.43
N MET A 71 0.57 8.33 -4.18
CA MET A 71 0.58 8.43 -5.64
C MET A 71 1.33 9.67 -6.14
N ARG A 72 1.14 10.81 -5.46
CA ARG A 72 1.86 12.05 -5.79
C ARG A 72 3.36 11.91 -5.55
N ARG A 73 3.77 11.29 -4.44
CA ARG A 73 5.18 10.99 -4.15
C ARG A 73 5.79 10.02 -5.16
N LEU A 74 5.08 8.96 -5.55
CA LEU A 74 5.54 8.03 -6.59
C LEU A 74 5.82 8.71 -7.94
N ARG A 75 5.05 9.75 -8.26
CA ARG A 75 5.22 10.56 -9.46
C ARG A 75 6.39 11.55 -9.34
N ASP A 76 6.50 12.21 -8.19
CA ASP A 76 7.47 13.29 -7.95
C ASP A 76 8.89 12.76 -7.69
N GLU A 77 9.03 11.84 -6.72
CA GLU A 77 10.33 11.35 -6.28
C GLU A 77 10.92 10.27 -7.18
N ARG A 78 10.05 9.40 -7.71
CA ARG A 78 10.49 8.24 -8.50
C ARG A 78 10.26 8.39 -10.00
N ARG A 79 9.64 9.49 -10.45
CA ARG A 79 9.29 9.76 -11.86
C ARG A 79 8.63 8.54 -12.53
N ASN A 80 7.84 7.77 -11.77
CA ASN A 80 7.18 6.59 -12.31
C ASN A 80 6.18 7.00 -13.40
N SER A 81 6.13 6.20 -14.46
CA SER A 81 5.10 6.35 -15.49
C SER A 81 3.70 6.12 -14.90
N SER A 82 2.70 6.78 -15.47
CA SER A 82 1.29 6.63 -15.07
C SER A 82 0.85 5.16 -15.06
N SER A 83 1.37 4.34 -15.98
CA SER A 83 1.13 2.89 -16.04
C SER A 83 1.64 2.14 -14.80
N THR A 84 2.83 2.47 -14.33
CA THR A 84 3.44 1.86 -13.13
C THR A 84 2.68 2.25 -11.87
N ILE A 85 2.28 3.53 -11.76
CA ILE A 85 1.45 4.01 -10.64
C ILE A 85 0.10 3.29 -10.66
N ASN A 86 -0.52 3.13 -11.84
CA ASN A 86 -1.80 2.44 -11.96
C ASN A 86 -1.71 0.94 -11.64
N HIS A 87 -0.59 0.28 -12.01
CA HIS A 87 -0.32 -1.10 -11.62
C HIS A 87 -0.22 -1.22 -10.10
N ARG A 88 0.59 -0.37 -9.47
CA ARG A 88 0.78 -0.29 -8.02
C ARG A 88 -0.51 -0.08 -7.25
N VAL A 89 -1.31 0.90 -7.66
CA VAL A 89 -2.62 1.20 -7.06
C VAL A 89 -3.59 0.04 -7.28
N GLY A 90 -3.52 -0.65 -8.44
CA GLY A 90 -4.30 -1.86 -8.69
C GLY A 90 -3.96 -3.00 -7.72
N THR A 91 -2.67 -3.22 -7.46
CA THR A 91 -2.19 -4.20 -6.46
C THR A 91 -2.71 -3.86 -5.07
N LEU A 92 -2.57 -2.60 -4.65
CA LEU A 92 -3.06 -2.10 -3.35
C LEU A 92 -4.57 -2.22 -3.21
N SER A 93 -5.33 -1.90 -4.25
CA SER A 93 -6.78 -2.07 -4.24
C SER A 93 -7.14 -3.52 -3.93
N ARG A 94 -6.47 -4.48 -4.59
CA ARG A 94 -6.75 -5.91 -4.38
C ARG A 94 -6.28 -6.40 -3.01
N PHE A 95 -5.23 -5.80 -2.45
CA PHE A 95 -4.78 -6.06 -1.09
C PHE A 95 -5.81 -5.57 -0.06
N PHE A 96 -6.31 -4.34 -0.20
CA PHE A 96 -7.36 -3.82 0.66
C PHE A 96 -8.71 -4.52 0.48
N GLU A 97 -9.03 -5.03 -0.72
CA GLU A 97 -10.22 -5.88 -0.89
C GLU A 97 -10.12 -7.15 -0.04
N LEU A 98 -8.95 -7.79 0.01
CA LEU A 98 -8.75 -8.94 0.88
C LEU A 98 -8.81 -8.54 2.36
N ALA A 99 -8.22 -7.40 2.73
CA ALA A 99 -8.30 -6.88 4.10
C ALA A 99 -9.73 -6.51 4.53
N VAL A 100 -10.60 -6.13 3.60
CA VAL A 100 -12.03 -5.91 3.86
C VAL A 100 -12.76 -7.25 4.03
N ASP A 101 -12.41 -8.26 3.25
CA ASP A 101 -12.97 -9.62 3.37
C ASP A 101 -12.62 -10.27 4.71
N ASP A 102 -11.40 -10.03 5.20
CA ASP A 102 -10.88 -10.48 6.51
C ASP A 102 -11.32 -9.57 7.68
N ASP A 103 -12.22 -8.60 7.45
CA ASP A 103 -12.73 -7.62 8.42
C ASP A 103 -11.65 -6.71 9.08
N LEU A 104 -10.43 -6.69 8.54
CA LEU A 104 -9.34 -5.83 9.01
C LEU A 104 -9.58 -4.35 8.68
N VAL A 105 -10.34 -4.06 7.62
CA VAL A 105 -10.68 -2.70 7.19
C VAL A 105 -12.16 -2.61 6.86
N HIS A 106 -12.82 -1.58 7.37
CA HIS A 106 -14.25 -1.39 7.18
C HIS A 106 -14.66 -1.04 5.73
N LYS A 107 -13.79 -0.35 4.98
CA LYS A 107 -14.05 0.07 3.59
C LYS A 107 -12.76 0.15 2.80
N ASN A 108 -12.76 -0.34 1.57
CA ASN A 108 -11.60 -0.22 0.69
C ASN A 108 -11.31 1.27 0.35
N PRO A 109 -10.18 1.85 0.82
CA PRO A 109 -9.83 3.24 0.54
C PRO A 109 -9.53 3.48 -0.94
N CYS A 110 -9.10 2.45 -1.69
CA CYS A 110 -8.84 2.53 -3.11
C CYS A 110 -10.09 2.63 -3.99
N ARG A 111 -11.26 2.25 -3.46
CA ARG A 111 -12.46 1.98 -4.28
C ARG A 111 -13.09 3.22 -4.92
N LEU A 112 -12.84 4.43 -4.42
CA LEU A 112 -13.19 5.63 -5.19
C LEU A 112 -12.01 6.53 -5.52
N GLU A 113 -10.76 6.10 -5.28
CA GLU A 113 -9.56 6.89 -5.60
C GLU A 113 -9.73 7.48 -7.00
N SER A 114 -9.55 8.78 -7.11
CA SER A 114 -9.60 9.50 -8.38
C SER A 114 -8.38 9.00 -9.18
N ARG A 115 -8.55 7.85 -9.83
CA ARG A 115 -7.51 7.15 -10.58
C ARG A 115 -6.94 8.21 -11.52
N PRO A 116 -5.66 8.61 -11.37
CA PRO A 116 -5.13 9.73 -12.12
C PRO A 116 -5.43 9.44 -13.57
N ARG A 117 -6.21 10.32 -14.22
CA ARG A 117 -6.67 10.11 -15.58
C ARG A 117 -5.43 9.79 -16.40
N ALA A 118 -5.29 8.54 -16.82
CA ALA A 118 -4.18 8.14 -17.65
C ALA A 118 -4.34 8.98 -18.92
N ILE A 119 -3.55 10.04 -19.04
CA ILE A 119 -3.34 10.69 -20.32
C ILE A 119 -2.71 9.56 -21.14
N PRO A 120 -3.39 9.04 -22.17
CA PRO A 120 -2.76 8.04 -23.02
C PRO A 120 -1.45 8.65 -23.50
N ASP A 121 -0.34 7.93 -23.29
CA ASP A 121 0.92 8.27 -23.89
C ASP A 121 0.72 8.15 -25.41
N THR A 122 0.42 9.27 -26.07
CA THR A 122 0.39 9.38 -27.52
C THR A 122 1.85 9.39 -28.00
N ASN A 123 2.58 8.30 -27.81
CA ASN A 123 3.82 8.09 -28.54
C ASN A 123 3.47 7.56 -29.92
N HIS A 124 3.13 8.50 -30.83
CA HIS A 124 3.18 8.26 -32.27
C HIS A 124 4.64 8.00 -32.65
N ARG A 125 5.04 6.73 -32.61
CA ARG A 125 6.24 6.27 -33.30
C ARG A 125 5.87 6.12 -34.78
N THR A 126 6.01 7.19 -35.54
CA THR A 126 5.93 7.16 -37.00
C THR A 126 7.09 6.30 -37.52
N HIS A 127 6.73 5.28 -38.30
CA HIS A 127 7.64 4.41 -39.05
C HIS A 127 8.32 5.17 -40.20
#